data_AF-A0A2T2UDQ3-F1
#
_entry.id   AF-A0A2T2UDQ3-F1
#
_cell.length_a   1.000
_cell.length_b   1.000
_cell.length_c   1.000
_cell.angle_alpha   90.00
_cell.angle_beta   90.00
_cell.angle_gamma   90.00
#
_symmetry.space_group_name_H-M   'P 1'
#
loop_
_entity.id
_entity.type
_entity.pdbx_description
1 polymer ?
#
loop_
_entity_poly.entity_id
_entity_poly.type
_entity_poly.pdbx_seq_one_letter_code
_entity_poly.pdbx_strand_id
1 'polypeptide(L)'
;WWTAMRVREHAIVAARRACRSMGVQFLDDSVVLDRIRLRRDGRGTLRLWRQYRFEFTQSGGERCHGYMTLLGRRVVDVDWGGAAGAPTDNERP
;
A
#
# COMPACT_ATOMS: atom_id res chain seq x y z
N TRP A 1 -8.72 18.60 5.97
CA TRP A 1 -8.48 17.77 7.17
C TRP A 1 -9.34 16.51 7.20
N TRP A 2 -10.68 16.59 7.22
CA TRP A 2 -11.58 15.42 7.22
C TRP A 2 -11.35 14.42 6.05
N THR A 3 -11.11 14.93 4.84
CA THR A 3 -10.86 14.08 3.66
C THR A 3 -9.53 13.34 3.73
N ALA A 4 -8.52 13.91 4.40
CA ALA A 4 -7.22 13.27 4.57
C ALA A 4 -7.29 12.10 5.55
N MET A 5 -8.03 12.26 6.66
CA MET A 5 -8.33 11.20 7.63
C MET A 5 -9.06 10.03 6.98
N ARG A 6 -10.16 10.29 6.25
CA ARG A 6 -10.90 9.24 5.52
C ARG A 6 -10.07 8.52 4.47
N VAL A 7 -9.12 9.21 3.83
CA VAL A 7 -8.24 8.54 2.86
C VAL A 7 -7.19 7.70 3.57
N ARG A 8 -6.68 8.16 4.71
CA ARG A 8 -5.78 7.36 5.54
C ARG A 8 -6.45 6.08 6.04
N GLU A 9 -7.69 6.15 6.50
CA GLU A 9 -8.47 4.96 6.88
C GLU A 9 -8.64 4.00 5.70
N HIS A 10 -8.97 4.52 4.51
CA HIS A 10 -9.10 3.70 3.32
C HIS A 10 -7.78 3.00 2.94
N ALA A 11 -6.66 3.72 3.09
CA ALA A 11 -5.32 3.18 2.91
C ALA A 11 -5.06 2.03 3.91
N ILE A 12 -5.33 2.21 5.21
CA ILE A 12 -5.14 1.17 6.22
C ILE A 12 -5.94 -0.10 5.87
N VAL A 13 -7.21 0.05 5.50
CA VAL A 13 -8.07 -1.10 5.11
C VAL A 13 -7.52 -1.81 3.87
N ALA A 14 -7.04 -1.07 2.87
CA ALA A 14 -6.45 -1.63 1.67
C ALA A 14 -5.13 -2.39 1.97
N ALA A 15 -4.25 -1.79 2.77
CA ALA A 15 -2.98 -2.41 3.18
C ALA A 15 -3.21 -3.71 3.97
N ARG A 16 -4.16 -3.72 4.91
CA ARG A 16 -4.51 -4.92 5.68
C ARG A 16 -5.05 -6.05 4.81
N ARG A 17 -5.90 -5.73 3.81
CA ARG A 17 -6.39 -6.72 2.84
C ARG A 17 -5.26 -7.29 2.00
N ALA A 18 -4.34 -6.43 1.55
CA ALA A 18 -3.20 -6.83 0.74
C ALA A 18 -2.25 -7.76 1.51
N CYS A 19 -1.94 -7.44 2.77
CA CYS A 19 -1.12 -8.30 3.64
C CYS A 19 -1.78 -9.67 3.86
N ARG A 20 -3.09 -9.70 4.12
CA ARG A 20 -3.85 -10.96 4.28
C ARG A 20 -3.80 -11.82 3.01
N SER A 21 -3.89 -11.19 1.83
CA SER A 21 -3.82 -11.91 0.55
C SER A 21 -2.47 -12.54 0.28
N MET A 22 -1.39 -12.01 0.88
CA MET A 22 -0.03 -12.53 0.71
C MET A 22 0.44 -13.39 1.90
N GLY A 23 -0.44 -13.64 2.89
CA GLY A 23 -0.07 -14.42 4.08
C GLY A 23 0.98 -13.75 4.98
N VAL A 24 1.18 -12.44 4.85
CA VAL A 24 2.16 -11.68 5.66
C VAL A 24 1.48 -10.92 6.80
N GLN A 25 2.21 -10.69 7.88
CA GLN A 25 1.69 -9.97 9.03
C GLN A 25 1.86 -8.46 8.82
N PHE A 26 0.74 -7.73 8.88
CA PHE A 26 0.74 -6.28 8.88
C PHE A 26 1.19 -5.77 10.25
N LEU A 27 2.30 -5.02 10.31
CA LEU A 27 2.80 -4.47 11.57
C LEU A 27 2.21 -3.08 11.83
N ASP A 28 1.98 -2.78 13.11
CA ASP A 28 1.64 -1.46 13.66
C ASP A 28 0.35 -0.80 13.14
N ASP A 29 -0.43 -1.46 12.28
CA ASP A 29 -1.71 -1.00 11.73
C ASP A 29 -1.69 0.47 11.22
N SER A 30 -0.50 0.95 10.87
CA SER A 30 -0.24 2.36 10.64
C SER A 30 0.39 2.57 9.28
N VAL A 31 -0.14 3.57 8.59
CA VAL A 31 0.42 4.08 7.34
C VAL A 31 0.90 5.50 7.57
N VAL A 32 2.09 5.80 7.06
CA VAL A 32 2.71 7.12 7.12
C VAL A 32 2.63 7.74 5.74
N LEU A 33 2.16 8.99 5.65
CA LEU A 33 2.18 9.72 4.38
C LEU A 33 3.64 10.06 4.05
N ASP A 34 4.17 9.46 2.99
CA ASP A 34 5.56 9.62 2.56
C ASP A 34 5.68 10.78 1.55
N ARG A 35 4.75 10.85 0.59
CA ARG A 35 4.79 11.85 -0.47
C ARG A 35 3.40 12.26 -0.93
N ILE A 36 3.23 13.54 -1.27
CA ILE A 36 2.01 14.10 -1.84
C ILE A 36 2.33 14.93 -3.09
N ARG A 37 1.53 14.78 -4.14
CA ARG A 37 1.64 15.52 -5.41
C ARG A 37 0.27 15.77 -6.02
N LEU A 38 0.16 16.71 -6.95
CA LEU A 38 -1.01 16.85 -7.82
C LEU A 38 -0.74 16.14 -9.14
N ARG A 39 -1.65 15.26 -9.58
CA ARG A 39 -1.60 14.60 -10.90
C ARG A 39 -2.98 14.62 -11.54
N ARG A 40 -3.02 14.68 -12.86
CA ARG A 40 -4.29 14.49 -13.59
C ARG A 40 -4.61 13.00 -13.70
N ASP A 41 -5.85 12.64 -13.44
CA ASP A 41 -6.34 11.28 -13.70
C ASP A 41 -6.58 11.05 -15.20
N GLY A 42 -6.95 9.82 -15.59
CA GLY A 42 -7.21 9.48 -17.00
C GLY A 42 -8.38 10.24 -17.63
N ARG A 43 -9.13 11.04 -16.86
CA ARG A 43 -10.19 11.95 -17.33
C ARG A 43 -9.74 13.41 -17.33
N GLY A 44 -8.44 13.68 -17.13
CA GLY A 44 -7.87 15.02 -17.10
C GLY A 44 -8.15 15.81 -15.80
N THR A 45 -8.81 15.22 -14.81
CA THR A 45 -9.15 15.91 -13.56
C THR A 45 -7.96 15.93 -12.62
N LEU A 46 -7.64 17.08 -12.03
CA LEU A 46 -6.60 17.19 -11.00
C LEU A 46 -7.00 16.41 -9.74
N ARG A 47 -6.15 15.48 -9.33
CA ARG A 47 -6.30 14.65 -8.13
C ARG A 47 -5.02 14.70 -7.31
N LEU A 48 -5.17 14.57 -6.01
CA LEU A 48 -4.03 14.38 -5.12
C LEU A 48 -3.50 12.95 -5.27
N TRP A 49 -2.26 12.85 -5.73
CA TRP A 49 -1.47 11.64 -5.70
C TRP A 49 -0.79 11.56 -4.33
N ARG A 50 -0.95 10.46 -3.61
CA ARG A 50 -0.43 10.26 -2.25
C ARG A 50 0.23 8.90 -2.17
N GLN A 51 1.47 8.88 -1.74
CA GLN A 51 2.18 7.65 -1.42
C GLN A 51 2.22 7.50 0.10
N TYR A 52 1.79 6.35 0.56
CA TYR A 52 1.86 5.96 1.95
C TYR A 52 2.88 4.85 2.10
N ARG A 53 3.77 4.98 3.07
CA ARG A 53 4.68 3.91 3.49
C ARG A 53 4.01 3.14 4.63
N PHE A 54 4.14 1.82 4.60
CA PHE A 54 3.66 0.93 5.64
C PHE A 54 4.71 -0.14 5.92
N GLU A 55 4.61 -0.78 7.08
CA GLU A 55 5.58 -1.78 7.53
C GLU A 55 4.92 -3.16 7.62
N PHE A 56 5.68 -4.19 7.28
CA PHE A 56 5.22 -5.57 7.35
C PHE A 56 6.40 -6.49 7.66
N THR A 57 6.11 -7.71 8.09
CA THR A 57 7.11 -8.76 8.25
C THR A 57 6.66 -10.01 7.52
N GLN A 58 7.62 -10.69 6.89
CA GLN A 58 7.40 -12.03 6.33
C GLN A 58 7.74 -13.04 7.42
N SER A 59 6.75 -13.84 7.86
CA SER A 59 6.91 -14.97 8.81
C SER A 59 7.85 -14.71 10.01
N GLY A 60 7.61 -13.65 10.79
CA GLY A 60 8.38 -13.36 12.01
C GLY A 60 9.85 -12.96 11.79
N GLY A 61 10.24 -12.66 10.54
CA GLY A 61 11.57 -12.21 10.15
C GLY A 61 11.77 -10.69 10.16
N GLU A 62 12.63 -10.19 9.27
CA GLU A 62 13.00 -8.77 9.20
C GLU A 62 11.82 -7.85 8.85
N ARG A 63 11.85 -6.63 9.42
CA ARG A 63 10.90 -5.57 9.09
C ARG A 63 11.15 -5.09 7.67
N CYS A 64 10.17 -5.30 6.81
CA CYS A 64 10.13 -4.78 5.46
C CYS A 64 9.24 -3.55 5.39
N HIS A 65 9.50 -2.71 4.39
CA HIS A 65 8.67 -1.54 4.09
C HIS A 65 7.99 -1.73 2.75
N GLY A 66 6.70 -1.44 2.71
CA GLY A 66 5.90 -1.38 1.50
C GLY A 66 5.41 0.04 1.25
N TYR A 67 5.06 0.32 0.00
CA TYR A 67 4.49 1.58 -0.43
C TYR A 67 3.15 1.35 -1.10
N MET A 68 2.18 2.21 -0.80
CA MET A 68 0.88 2.18 -1.42
C MET A 68 0.57 3.56 -1.96
N THR A 69 0.16 3.60 -3.22
CA THR A 69 -0.09 4.84 -3.92
C THR A 69 -1.58 5.01 -4.18
N LEU A 70 -2.11 6.17 -3.81
CA LEU A 70 -3.48 6.57 -4.05
C LEU A 70 -3.54 7.77 -5.00
N LEU A 71 -4.49 7.74 -5.93
CA LEU A 71 -4.91 8.90 -6.71
C LEU A 71 -6.32 9.31 -6.26
N GLY A 72 -6.41 10.44 -5.56
CA GLY A 72 -7.63 10.89 -4.90
C GLY A 72 -8.00 9.99 -3.71
N ARG A 73 -8.89 9.02 -3.94
CA ARG A 73 -9.32 8.01 -2.96
C ARG A 73 -9.09 6.58 -3.45
N ARG A 74 -8.59 6.41 -4.68
CA ARG A 74 -8.42 5.10 -5.32
C ARG A 74 -6.99 4.64 -5.15
N VAL A 75 -6.78 3.42 -4.68
CA VAL A 75 -5.48 2.75 -4.75
C VAL A 75 -5.16 2.48 -6.21
N VAL A 76 -4.01 2.95 -6.67
CA VAL A 76 -3.57 2.80 -8.06
C VAL A 76 -2.35 1.91 -8.19
N ASP A 77 -1.61 1.71 -7.10
CA ASP A 77 -0.39 0.92 -7.09
C ASP A 77 -0.04 0.50 -5.65
N VAL A 78 0.57 -0.68 -5.51
CA VAL A 78 1.09 -1.23 -4.25
C VAL A 78 2.42 -1.90 -4.55
N ASP A 79 3.47 -1.41 -3.90
CA ASP A 79 4.85 -1.86 -4.03
C ASP A 79 5.30 -2.45 -2.68
N TRP A 80 6.03 -3.57 -2.71
CA TRP A 80 6.45 -4.30 -1.51
C TRP A 80 7.95 -4.18 -1.23
N GLY A 81 8.63 -3.20 -1.83
CA GLY A 81 10.03 -2.89 -1.54
C GLY A 81 10.98 -4.05 -1.83
N GLY A 82 10.80 -4.74 -2.96
CA GLY A 82 11.65 -5.87 -3.37
C GLY A 82 11.46 -7.17 -2.56
N ALA A 83 10.69 -7.17 -1.47
CA ALA A 83 10.38 -8.37 -0.69
C ALA A 83 9.30 -9.27 -1.34
N ALA A 84 8.66 -8.80 -2.43
CA ALA A 84 7.76 -9.61 -3.27
C ALA A 84 8.50 -10.35 -4.41
N GLY A 85 9.78 -10.66 -4.23
CA GLY A 85 10.50 -11.63 -5.05
C GLY A 85 10.27 -13.06 -4.55
N ALA A 86 9.05 -13.59 -4.67
CA ALA A 86 8.72 -15.01 -4.90
C ALA A 86 7.20 -15.26 -4.73
N PRO A 87 6.39 -15.24 -5.79
CA PRO A 87 5.55 -16.40 -6.02
C PRO A 87 6.49 -17.53 -6.44
N THR A 88 6.56 -18.60 -5.66
CA THR A 88 7.11 -19.88 -6.14
C THR A 88 6.27 -20.31 -7.34
N ASP A 89 6.72 -19.96 -8.54
CA ASP A 89 6.43 -20.72 -9.76
C ASP A 89 7.23 -22.02 -9.69
N ASN A 90 6.89 -22.87 -8.71
CA ASN A 90 7.24 -24.28 -8.74
C ASN A 90 6.21 -25.05 -7.91
N GLU A 91 5.58 -26.02 -8.58
CA GLU A 91 4.74 -27.10 -8.05
C GLU A 91 3.24 -26.79 -7.81
N ARG A 92 2.45 -26.87 -8.89
CA ARG A 92 1.64 -28.08 -9.21
C ARG A 92 0.77 -27.91 -10.48
N PRO A 93 0.36 -29.00 -11.16
CA PRO A 93 0.66 -30.42 -10.92
C PRO A 93 1.73 -31.01 -11.85
#